data_AF-A0A7S3SF20-F1
#
_entry.id   AF-A0A7S3SF20-F1
#
_cell.length_a   1.000
_cell.length_b   1.000
_cell.length_c   1.000
_cell.angle_alpha   90.00
_cell.angle_beta   90.00
_cell.angle_gamma   90.00
#
_symmetry.space_group_name_H-M   'P 1'
#
loop_
_entity.id
_entity.type
_entity.pdbx_description
1 polymer ?
#
loop_
_entity_poly.entity_id
_entity_poly.type
_entity_poly.pdbx_seq_one_letter_code
_entity_poly.pdbx_strand_id
1 'polypeptide(L)'
;RNFKNHLKAWRHVLDVDASNHCNYDEFEAACKKIGFRGDVPGAWRALDDDLSGYITLHEIDPVSSDTLFMFRKWCDEEFGSVRSAFGVFDDSGDNEVTQREFRRSCRVYGYEGNAHKLFHAL
;
A
#
# COMPACT_ATOMS: atom_id res chain seq x y z
N ARG A 1 16.99 -4.39 8.06
CA ARG A 1 15.81 -3.55 8.45
C ARG A 1 14.64 -4.50 8.63
N ASN A 2 13.94 -4.45 9.77
CA ASN A 2 12.83 -5.34 10.07
C ASN A 2 11.53 -4.65 9.61
N PHE A 3 10.93 -5.11 8.51
CA PHE A 3 9.69 -4.52 8.00
C PHE A 3 8.52 -5.11 8.81
N LYS A 4 8.19 -4.48 9.94
CA LYS A 4 7.02 -4.86 10.77
C LYS A 4 5.66 -4.60 10.06
N ASN A 5 5.68 -4.19 8.80
CA ASN A 5 4.51 -3.84 8.01
C ASN A 5 4.77 -4.21 6.53
N HIS A 6 4.01 -5.17 6.00
CA HIS A 6 4.15 -5.66 4.62
C HIS A 6 3.98 -4.54 3.59
N LEU A 7 3.15 -3.54 3.87
CA LEU A 7 2.99 -2.36 3.00
C LEU A 7 4.27 -1.53 2.85
N LYS A 8 5.06 -1.40 3.92
CA LYS A 8 6.34 -0.69 3.85
C LYS A 8 7.39 -1.51 3.10
N ALA A 9 7.38 -2.83 3.25
CA ALA A 9 8.23 -3.70 2.44
C ALA A 9 7.83 -3.60 0.97
N TRP A 10 6.54 -3.70 0.67
CA TRP A 10 5.95 -3.54 -0.65
C TRP A 10 6.46 -2.25 -1.32
N ARG A 11 6.14 -1.10 -0.73
CA ARG A 11 6.42 0.23 -1.30
C ARG A 11 7.91 0.58 -1.42
N HIS A 12 8.78 0.00 -0.61
CA HIS A 12 10.21 0.38 -0.58
C HIS A 12 11.15 -0.65 -1.18
N VAL A 13 10.64 -1.84 -1.47
CA VAL A 13 11.48 -2.97 -1.89
C VAL A 13 10.92 -3.63 -3.15
N LEU A 14 9.61 -3.86 -3.24
CA LEU A 14 9.00 -4.62 -4.33
C LEU A 14 8.38 -3.72 -5.41
N ASP A 15 7.60 -2.72 -5.02
CA ASP A 15 6.90 -1.76 -5.89
C ASP A 15 7.58 -0.39 -5.77
N VAL A 16 8.79 -0.28 -6.33
CA VAL A 16 9.66 0.90 -6.15
C VAL A 16 9.21 2.05 -7.07
N ASP A 17 8.60 1.74 -8.20
CA ASP A 17 8.09 2.70 -9.17
C ASP A 17 6.65 3.18 -8.86
N ALA A 18 6.01 2.61 -7.84
CA ALA A 18 4.63 2.89 -7.43
C ALA A 18 3.57 2.51 -8.48
N SER A 19 3.86 1.51 -9.32
CA SER A 19 2.92 0.96 -10.30
C SER A 19 1.82 0.10 -9.67
N ASN A 20 1.93 -0.26 -8.39
CA ASN A 20 1.11 -1.27 -7.69
C ASN A 20 1.31 -2.71 -8.19
N HIS A 21 2.34 -2.93 -9.00
CA HIS A 21 2.71 -4.23 -9.54
C HIS A 21 4.21 -4.41 -9.29
N CYS A 22 4.64 -5.62 -8.97
CA CYS A 22 6.06 -5.95 -8.88
C CYS A 22 6.38 -6.93 -10.00
N ASN A 23 7.13 -6.47 -11.01
CA ASN A 23 7.56 -7.35 -12.09
C ASN A 23 8.78 -8.20 -11.68
N TYR A 24 9.19 -9.14 -12.53
CA TYR A 24 10.27 -10.07 -12.20
C TYR A 24 11.61 -9.36 -11.95
N ASP A 25 11.93 -8.32 -12.72
CA ASP A 25 13.19 -7.59 -12.58
C ASP A 25 13.25 -6.84 -11.25
N GLU A 26 12.11 -6.23 -10.84
CA GLU A 26 11.98 -5.59 -9.53
C GLU A 26 12.09 -6.60 -8.39
N PHE A 27 11.44 -7.76 -8.52
CA PHE A 27 11.52 -8.83 -7.54
C PHE A 27 12.93 -9.41 -7.41
N GLU A 28 13.63 -9.63 -8.52
CA GLU A 28 15.00 -10.12 -8.53
C GLU A 28 15.94 -9.10 -7.88
N ALA A 29 15.78 -7.81 -8.21
CA ALA A 29 16.52 -6.72 -7.60
C ALA A 29 16.23 -6.61 -6.08
N ALA A 30 14.97 -6.78 -5.68
CA ALA A 30 14.55 -6.84 -4.28
C ALA A 30 15.25 -7.98 -3.53
N CYS A 31 15.24 -9.20 -4.08
CA CYS A 31 15.91 -10.37 -3.52
C CYS A 31 17.40 -10.12 -3.31
N LYS A 32 18.08 -9.54 -4.30
CA LYS A 32 19.50 -9.14 -4.20
C LYS A 32 19.71 -8.11 -3.09
N LYS A 33 18.86 -7.08 -3.02
CA LYS A 33 18.93 -5.97 -2.03
C LYS A 33 18.75 -6.45 -0.59
N ILE A 34 17.88 -7.44 -0.35
CA ILE A 34 17.66 -7.99 1.00
C ILE A 34 18.60 -9.16 1.33
N GLY A 35 19.45 -9.58 0.39
CA GLY A 35 20.40 -10.67 0.58
C GLY A 35 19.73 -12.05 0.62
N PHE A 36 18.60 -12.23 -0.06
CA PHE A 36 17.95 -13.53 -0.20
C PHE A 36 18.85 -14.49 -1.00
N ARG A 37 19.10 -15.69 -0.45
CA ARG A 37 20.00 -16.71 -1.03
C ARG A 37 19.27 -17.99 -1.47
N GLY A 38 17.94 -17.98 -1.45
CA GLY A 38 17.13 -19.11 -1.88
C GLY A 38 16.93 -19.16 -3.39
N ASP A 39 16.00 -20.02 -3.81
CA ASP A 39 15.57 -20.15 -5.20
C ASP A 39 14.68 -18.94 -5.58
N VAL A 40 15.26 -17.96 -6.28
CA VAL A 40 14.56 -16.74 -6.70
C VAL A 40 13.44 -17.06 -7.71
N PRO A 41 13.65 -17.84 -8.79
CA PRO A 41 12.57 -18.28 -9.66
C PRO A 41 11.46 -19.05 -8.93
N GLY A 42 11.82 -19.94 -8.00
CA GLY A 42 10.84 -20.67 -7.20
C GLY A 42 10.01 -19.75 -6.29
N ALA A 43 10.64 -18.77 -5.65
CA ALA A 43 9.97 -17.77 -4.82
C ALA A 43 9.05 -16.86 -5.65
N TRP A 44 9.48 -16.45 -6.86
CA TRP A 44 8.63 -15.73 -7.80
C TRP A 44 7.37 -16.52 -8.13
N ARG A 45 7.54 -17.77 -8.58
CA ARG A 45 6.41 -18.61 -8.98
C ARG A 45 5.43 -18.87 -7.84
N ALA A 46 5.92 -18.92 -6.61
CA ALA A 46 5.09 -19.10 -5.43
C ALA A 46 4.29 -17.85 -5.02
N LEU A 47 4.71 -16.66 -5.46
CA LEU A 47 4.05 -15.39 -5.15
C LEU A 47 3.16 -14.90 -6.29
N ASP A 48 3.57 -15.09 -7.55
CA ASP A 48 2.75 -14.92 -8.76
C ASP A 48 1.85 -16.16 -8.89
N ASP A 49 0.86 -16.28 -7.99
CA ASP A 49 0.02 -17.47 -7.84
C ASP A 49 -0.89 -17.63 -9.06
N ASP A 50 -1.40 -16.50 -9.57
CA ASP A 50 -2.33 -16.43 -10.69
C ASP A 50 -1.66 -16.45 -12.08
N LEU A 51 -0.32 -16.46 -12.15
CA LEU A 51 0.47 -16.42 -13.38
C LEU A 51 0.21 -15.17 -14.24
N SER A 52 -0.12 -14.05 -13.61
CA SER A 52 -0.31 -12.75 -14.27
C SER A 52 1.00 -12.16 -14.81
N GLY A 53 2.15 -12.67 -14.33
CA GLY A 53 3.48 -12.17 -14.70
C GLY A 53 3.90 -10.95 -13.89
N TYR A 54 3.19 -10.66 -12.80
CA TYR A 54 3.54 -9.68 -11.79
C TYR A 54 3.03 -10.14 -10.43
N ILE A 55 3.63 -9.64 -9.36
CA ILE A 55 3.08 -9.80 -8.01
C ILE A 55 2.29 -8.54 -7.69
N THR A 56 1.21 -8.68 -6.92
CA THR A 56 0.43 -7.59 -6.35
C THR A 56 0.50 -7.61 -4.83
N LEU A 57 0.15 -6.49 -4.18
CA LEU A 57 -0.01 -6.50 -2.73
C LEU A 57 -1.05 -7.52 -2.27
N HIS A 58 -2.07 -7.81 -3.08
CA HIS A 58 -3.13 -8.75 -2.72
C HIS A 58 -2.60 -10.19 -2.57
N GLU A 59 -1.61 -10.59 -3.37
CA GLU A 59 -1.00 -11.92 -3.28
C GLU A 59 -0.08 -12.07 -2.06
N ILE A 60 0.43 -10.96 -1.52
CA ILE A 60 1.30 -10.96 -0.33
C ILE A 60 0.50 -10.75 0.96
N ASP A 61 -0.41 -9.78 0.95
CA ASP A 61 -1.20 -9.36 2.10
C ASP A 61 -2.59 -8.90 1.60
N PRO A 62 -3.53 -9.84 1.37
CA PRO A 62 -4.85 -9.52 0.84
C PRO A 62 -5.62 -8.58 1.79
N VAL A 63 -5.40 -8.71 3.10
CA VAL A 63 -6.06 -7.85 4.10
C VAL A 63 -5.63 -6.40 3.97
N SER A 64 -4.32 -6.15 3.84
CA SER A 64 -3.81 -4.80 3.60
C SER A 64 -4.26 -4.24 2.24
N SER A 65 -4.26 -5.08 1.20
CA SER A 65 -4.74 -4.70 -0.14
C SER A 65 -6.21 -4.26 -0.10
N ASP A 66 -7.09 -5.08 0.51
CA ASP A 66 -8.52 -4.80 0.63
C ASP A 66 -8.77 -3.55 1.47
N THR A 67 -8.00 -3.33 2.53
CA THR A 67 -8.09 -2.13 3.37
C THR A 67 -7.80 -0.85 2.56
N LEU A 68 -6.75 -0.86 1.73
CA LEU A 68 -6.42 0.25 0.85
C LEU A 68 -7.47 0.44 -0.25
N PHE A 69 -7.94 -0.65 -0.84
CA PHE A 69 -8.98 -0.63 -1.86
C PHE A 69 -10.27 0.00 -1.33
N MET A 70 -10.74 -0.42 -0.16
CA MET A 70 -11.95 0.12 0.47
C MET A 70 -11.79 1.60 0.84
N PHE A 71 -10.60 2.02 1.31
CA PHE A 71 -10.34 3.43 1.56
C PHE A 71 -10.34 4.25 0.28
N ARG A 72 -9.67 3.78 -0.78
CA ARG A 72 -9.69 4.45 -2.09
C ARG A 72 -11.12 4.58 -2.60
N LYS A 73 -11.89 3.50 -2.57
CA LYS A 73 -13.28 3.49 -3.02
C LYS A 73 -14.11 4.53 -2.27
N TRP A 74 -14.00 4.56 -0.94
CA TRP A 74 -14.67 5.57 -0.12
C TRP A 74 -14.23 7.00 -0.47
N CYS A 75 -12.93 7.23 -0.71
CA CYS A 75 -12.44 8.53 -1.16
C CYS A 75 -13.00 8.95 -2.53
N ASP A 76 -13.11 8.00 -3.46
CA ASP A 76 -13.67 8.23 -4.79
C ASP A 76 -15.17 8.54 -4.69
N GLU A 77 -15.91 7.87 -3.81
CA GLU A 77 -17.35 8.10 -3.58
C GLU A 77 -17.63 9.45 -2.88
N GLU A 78 -16.87 9.81 -1.84
CA GLU A 78 -17.12 11.02 -1.04
C GLU A 78 -16.47 12.28 -1.61
N PHE A 79 -15.31 12.17 -2.27
CA PHE A 79 -14.50 13.33 -2.71
C PHE A 79 -14.14 13.30 -4.20
N GLY A 80 -14.54 12.27 -4.94
CA GLY A 80 -14.24 12.08 -6.36
C GLY A 80 -12.84 11.58 -6.67
N SER A 81 -11.89 11.65 -5.72
CA SER A 81 -10.59 11.00 -5.80
C SER A 81 -9.86 11.00 -4.46
N VAL A 82 -8.89 10.10 -4.29
CA VAL A 82 -7.94 10.14 -3.14
C VAL A 82 -7.17 11.46 -3.06
N ARG A 83 -6.83 12.08 -4.19
CA ARG A 83 -6.13 13.37 -4.22
C ARG A 83 -7.01 14.50 -3.70
N SER A 84 -8.30 14.50 -4.06
CA SER A 84 -9.29 15.44 -3.53
C SER A 84 -9.47 15.25 -2.03
N ALA A 85 -9.59 13.99 -1.58
CA ALA A 85 -9.68 13.65 -0.16
C ALA A 85 -8.47 14.17 0.63
N PHE A 86 -7.26 14.04 0.08
CA PHE A 86 -6.04 14.58 0.69
C PHE A 86 -6.14 16.10 0.92
N GLY A 87 -6.59 16.86 -0.07
CA GLY A 87 -6.77 18.32 0.08
C GLY A 87 -7.86 18.72 1.08
N VAL A 88 -8.86 17.85 1.30
CA VAL A 88 -9.86 18.04 2.35
C VAL A 88 -9.29 17.67 3.73
N PHE A 89 -8.39 16.70 3.78
CA PHE A 89 -7.81 16.21 5.03
C PHE A 89 -6.74 17.16 5.55
N ASP A 90 -5.96 17.78 4.67
CA ASP A 90 -4.95 18.80 4.98
C ASP A 90 -5.61 20.12 5.42
N ASP A 91 -6.14 20.14 6.64
CA ASP A 91 -6.74 21.31 7.29
C ASP A 91 -5.71 22.42 7.56
N SER A 92 -4.42 22.07 7.62
CA SER A 92 -3.29 22.98 7.80
C SER A 92 -2.88 23.72 6.52
N GLY A 93 -3.12 23.12 5.35
CA GLY A 93 -2.66 23.61 4.06
C GLY A 93 -1.15 23.53 3.87
N ASP A 94 -0.46 22.64 4.60
CA ASP A 94 0.99 22.47 4.52
C ASP A 94 1.41 21.36 3.54
N ASN A 95 0.46 20.79 2.79
CA ASN A 95 0.60 19.63 1.91
C ASN A 95 1.03 18.36 2.65
N GLU A 96 0.80 18.29 3.95
CA GLU A 96 0.95 17.09 4.76
C GLU A 96 -0.38 16.75 5.43
N VAL A 97 -0.62 15.46 5.67
CA VAL A 97 -1.78 15.02 6.46
C VAL A 97 -1.23 14.29 7.67
N THR A 98 -1.33 14.93 8.84
CA THR A 98 -0.92 14.28 10.09
C THR A 98 -1.92 13.19 10.46
N GLN A 99 -1.50 12.27 11.35
CA GLN A 99 -2.41 11.26 11.90
C GLN A 99 -3.64 11.90 12.56
N ARG A 100 -3.49 13.11 13.12
CA ARG A 100 -4.57 13.85 13.77
C ARG A 100 -5.58 14.36 12.74
N GLU A 101 -5.13 15.03 11.67
CA GLU A 101 -5.99 15.44 10.56
C GLU A 101 -6.70 14.23 9.97
N PHE A 102 -5.95 13.18 9.60
CA PHE A 102 -6.50 11.98 8.99
C PHE A 102 -7.64 11.37 9.82
N ARG A 103 -7.40 11.15 11.13
CA ARG A 103 -8.40 10.56 12.03
C ARG A 103 -9.59 11.48 12.24
N ARG A 104 -9.37 12.80 12.31
CA ARG A 104 -10.44 13.78 12.43
C ARG A 104 -11.33 13.72 11.19
N SER A 105 -10.76 13.77 10.00
CA SER A 105 -11.50 13.77 8.74
C SER A 105 -12.23 12.46 8.51
N CYS A 106 -11.57 11.30 8.73
CA CYS A 106 -12.24 10.00 8.71
C CYS A 106 -13.49 9.95 9.61
N ARG A 107 -13.42 10.54 10.81
CA ARG A 107 -14.56 10.61 11.73
C ARG A 107 -15.66 11.57 11.24
N VAL A 108 -15.28 12.74 10.72
CA VAL A 108 -16.23 13.77 10.26
C VAL A 108 -17.01 13.31 9.02
N TYR A 109 -16.33 12.65 8.09
CA TYR A 109 -16.90 12.17 6.83
C TYR A 109 -17.39 10.72 6.88
N GLY A 110 -17.42 10.11 8.07
CA GLY A 110 -18.06 8.79 8.27
C GLY A 110 -17.33 7.60 7.67
N TYR A 111 -15.99 7.64 7.59
CA TYR A 111 -15.22 6.45 7.21
C TYR A 111 -15.37 5.34 8.26
N GLU A 112 -15.92 4.20 7.85
CA GLU A 112 -16.23 3.07 8.75
C GLU A 112 -15.02 2.16 9.02
N GLY A 113 -13.94 2.29 8.25
CA GLY A 113 -12.74 1.47 8.40
C GLY A 113 -11.84 1.88 9.58
N ASN A 114 -10.84 1.06 9.89
CA ASN A 114 -9.90 1.35 10.98
C ASN A 114 -8.86 2.39 10.56
N ALA A 115 -9.21 3.68 10.71
CA ALA A 115 -8.35 4.81 10.35
C ALA A 115 -6.95 4.77 11.00
N HIS A 116 -6.84 4.25 12.23
CA HIS A 116 -5.55 4.15 12.91
C HIS A 116 -4.64 3.12 12.25
N LYS A 117 -5.17 1.91 11.97
CA LYS A 117 -4.41 0.86 11.28
C LYS A 117 -4.03 1.31 9.88
N LEU A 118 -4.97 1.88 9.12
CA LEU A 118 -4.76 2.38 7.77
C LEU A 118 -3.65 3.44 7.71
N PHE A 119 -3.68 4.46 8.57
CA PHE A 119 -2.65 5.51 8.57
C PHE A 119 -1.25 4.97 8.90
N HIS A 120 -1.15 3.97 9.77
CA HIS A 120 0.14 3.33 10.08
C HIS A 120 0.59 2.33 8.99
N ALA A 121 -0.36 1.93 8.14
CA ALA A 121 -0.15 1.05 7.00
C ALA A 121 0.54 1.80 5.85
N LEU A 122 0.13 3.06 5.63
CA LEU A 122 0.70 4.04 4.71
C LEU A 122 2.09 4.53 5.16
#